data_AF-A0A7R9GE68-F1
#
_entry.id   AF-A0A7R9GE68-F1
#
_cell.length_a   1.000
_cell.length_b   1.000
_cell.length_c   1.000
_cell.angle_alpha   90.00
_cell.angle_beta   90.00
_cell.angle_gamma   90.00
#
_symmetry.space_group_name_H-M   'P 1'
#
loop_
_entity.id
_entity.type
_entity.pdbx_description
1 polymer ?
#
loop_
_entity_poly.entity_id
_entity_poly.type
_entity_poly.pdbx_seq_one_letter_code
_entity_poly.pdbx_strand_id
1 'polypeptide(L)'
;MNSSKEATTPRPLLSTEVPICAQYDHLACADRTCLPKDHFCDGIPDCEDKSDEGWCDANHDPNAAASCNMQNCSLPDCFCSRDGTLIPGNLPVSQVPQMVVITFDDAVNSDNWPLYERLFNGERKNPNGCPIHASFFLSHEYTNYAMVQKLWNAGHEIGVHSITHRTPERWWGENATIEDWFDEMVGMANIVNRFGGIAMEDLRGIRVPFLRVGWNRQFLMMREFGFVYDTSMTAPPSDPPLWPYTLDYRAPHDCLGPSQMCPSRSFPGIWEMVMNQLKAGVQISPKKNGDNGAFCTPYRLLCLYCTRVAWGDIYSHSKLSSVLAGDICSTQDTY
;
A
#
# COMPACT_ATOMS: atom_id res chain seq x y z
N MET A 1 -38.56 14.87 -11.36
CA MET A 1 -38.51 13.71 -12.28
C MET A 1 -37.24 13.80 -13.08
N ASN A 2 -36.20 13.07 -12.69
CA ASN A 2 -35.47 12.07 -13.49
C ASN A 2 -34.24 11.69 -12.64
N SER A 3 -34.42 10.69 -11.77
CA SER A 3 -33.29 10.03 -11.11
C SER A 3 -32.58 9.27 -12.22
N SER A 4 -31.43 9.77 -12.66
CA SER A 4 -30.50 9.02 -13.49
C SER A 4 -30.05 7.83 -12.66
N LYS A 5 -30.74 6.69 -12.83
CA LYS A 5 -30.23 5.40 -12.39
C LYS A 5 -28.90 5.22 -13.11
N GLU A 6 -27.83 5.31 -12.36
CA GLU A 6 -26.50 4.89 -12.81
C GLU A 6 -26.66 3.47 -13.35
N ALA A 7 -26.44 3.30 -14.65
CA ALA A 7 -26.60 2.01 -15.31
C ALA A 7 -25.56 1.08 -14.69
N THR A 8 -26.03 0.10 -13.91
CA THR A 8 -25.16 -0.92 -13.33
C THR A 8 -24.62 -1.76 -14.46
N THR A 9 -23.30 -1.80 -14.61
CA THR A 9 -22.63 -2.61 -15.63
C THR A 9 -23.09 -4.05 -15.51
N PRO A 10 -23.62 -4.66 -16.60
CA PRO A 10 -24.20 -5.99 -16.52
C PRO A 10 -23.13 -7.05 -16.21
N ARG A 11 -23.54 -8.14 -15.56
CA ARG A 11 -22.63 -9.21 -15.15
C ARG A 11 -22.30 -10.13 -16.34
N PRO A 12 -21.01 -10.46 -16.58
CA PRO A 12 -20.63 -11.36 -17.65
C PRO A 12 -21.05 -12.81 -17.34
N LEU A 13 -21.19 -13.61 -18.39
CA LEU A 13 -21.66 -14.99 -18.34
C LEU A 13 -20.47 -15.96 -18.35
N LEU A 14 -19.69 -15.94 -17.25
CA LEU A 14 -18.42 -16.67 -17.13
C LEU A 14 -18.59 -18.20 -16.95
N SER A 15 -19.73 -18.64 -16.41
CA SER A 15 -20.04 -20.06 -16.18
C SER A 15 -21.53 -20.33 -16.36
N THR A 16 -21.88 -21.17 -17.33
CA THR A 16 -23.26 -21.50 -17.70
C THR A 16 -23.44 -23.02 -17.79
N GLU A 17 -24.65 -23.53 -17.50
CA GLU A 17 -24.97 -24.97 -17.58
C GLU A 17 -24.73 -25.55 -18.97
N VAL A 18 -24.91 -24.73 -20.01
CA VAL A 18 -24.58 -25.04 -21.40
C VAL A 18 -23.56 -24.00 -21.87
N PRO A 19 -22.40 -24.40 -22.44
CA PRO A 19 -21.41 -23.45 -22.96
C PRO A 19 -22.03 -22.53 -24.01
N ILE A 20 -21.95 -21.21 -23.79
CA ILE A 20 -22.39 -20.21 -24.77
C ILE A 20 -21.36 -20.10 -25.89
N CYS A 21 -20.07 -20.08 -25.52
CA CYS A 21 -18.97 -19.97 -26.46
C CYS A 21 -18.49 -21.35 -26.91
N ALA A 22 -18.23 -21.50 -28.22
CA ALA A 22 -17.79 -22.76 -28.81
C ALA A 22 -16.31 -23.08 -28.51
N GLN A 23 -15.51 -22.06 -28.21
CA GLN A 23 -14.09 -22.20 -27.89
C GLN A 23 -13.90 -22.27 -26.37
N TYR A 24 -12.98 -23.13 -25.91
CA TYR A 24 -12.77 -23.44 -24.49
C TYR A 24 -12.17 -22.26 -23.68
N ASP A 25 -11.39 -21.41 -24.34
CA ASP A 25 -10.72 -20.24 -23.77
C ASP A 25 -11.49 -18.93 -24.01
N HIS A 26 -12.74 -19.00 -24.45
CA HIS A 26 -13.61 -17.85 -24.65
C HIS A 26 -14.67 -17.78 -23.56
N LEU A 27 -14.93 -16.56 -23.10
CA LEU A 27 -15.96 -16.24 -22.11
C LEU A 27 -17.00 -15.31 -22.75
N ALA A 28 -18.23 -15.37 -22.25
CA ALA A 28 -19.34 -14.60 -22.79
C ALA A 28 -19.55 -13.30 -22.01
N CYS A 29 -19.62 -12.18 -22.74
CA CYS A 29 -20.20 -10.92 -22.29
C CYS A 29 -21.69 -11.12 -21.87
N ALA A 30 -22.30 -10.13 -21.22
CA ALA A 30 -23.70 -10.24 -20.81
C ALA A 30 -24.68 -10.24 -22.01
N ASP A 31 -24.31 -9.59 -23.11
CA ASP A 31 -24.97 -9.65 -24.42
C ASP A 31 -24.77 -10.98 -25.19
N ARG A 32 -23.97 -11.91 -24.63
CA ARG A 32 -23.56 -13.21 -25.19
C ARG A 32 -22.52 -13.14 -26.30
N THR A 33 -21.89 -12.00 -26.54
CA THR A 33 -20.69 -11.89 -27.37
C THR A 33 -19.57 -12.69 -26.73
N CYS A 34 -18.85 -13.48 -27.51
CA CYS A 34 -17.76 -14.33 -27.03
C CYS A 34 -16.41 -13.66 -27.30
N LEU A 35 -15.65 -13.42 -26.24
CA LEU A 35 -14.29 -12.87 -26.30
C LEU A 35 -13.29 -13.83 -25.64
N PRO A 36 -12.00 -13.80 -26.02
CA PRO A 36 -10.99 -14.60 -25.34
C PRO A 36 -10.89 -14.19 -23.86
N LYS A 37 -10.60 -15.18 -23.00
CA LYS A 37 -10.54 -15.00 -21.53
C LYS A 37 -9.63 -13.86 -21.06
N ASP A 38 -8.57 -13.57 -21.79
CA ASP A 38 -7.58 -12.56 -21.42
C ASP A 38 -8.12 -11.12 -21.51
N HIS A 39 -9.16 -10.90 -22.33
CA HIS A 39 -9.88 -9.62 -22.50
C HIS A 39 -10.83 -9.30 -21.35
N PHE A 40 -11.04 -10.23 -20.41
CA PHE A 40 -11.86 -9.95 -19.23
C PHE A 40 -10.98 -9.41 -18.12
N CYS A 41 -11.34 -8.25 -17.58
CA CYS A 41 -10.64 -7.62 -16.46
C CYS A 41 -9.21 -7.16 -16.81
N ASP A 42 -9.01 -6.66 -18.02
CA ASP A 42 -7.73 -6.15 -18.51
C ASP A 42 -7.64 -4.60 -18.53
N GLY A 43 -8.75 -3.92 -18.23
CA GLY A 43 -8.87 -2.48 -18.22
C GLY A 43 -9.34 -1.87 -19.53
N ILE A 44 -9.67 -2.65 -20.55
CA ILE A 44 -10.14 -2.20 -21.86
C ILE A 44 -11.57 -2.73 -22.06
N PRO A 45 -12.58 -1.85 -22.26
CA PRO A 45 -13.92 -2.32 -22.58
C PRO A 45 -13.98 -2.88 -24.00
N ASP A 46 -13.96 -4.20 -24.13
CA ASP A 46 -14.08 -4.96 -25.38
C ASP A 46 -15.52 -5.42 -25.65
N CYS A 47 -16.31 -5.69 -24.60
CA CYS A 47 -17.74 -5.93 -24.76
C CYS A 47 -18.48 -4.62 -25.10
N GLU A 48 -19.47 -4.66 -26.01
CA GLU A 48 -20.32 -3.49 -26.31
C GLU A 48 -21.07 -2.96 -25.06
N ASP A 49 -21.41 -3.87 -24.14
CA ASP A 49 -22.08 -3.60 -22.88
C ASP A 49 -21.11 -3.37 -21.69
N LYS A 50 -19.80 -3.45 -21.93
CA LYS A 50 -18.71 -3.31 -20.95
C LYS A 50 -18.75 -4.32 -19.79
N SER A 51 -19.43 -5.45 -19.97
CA SER A 51 -19.59 -6.47 -18.92
C SER A 51 -18.30 -7.18 -18.54
N ASP A 52 -17.33 -7.23 -19.44
CA ASP A 52 -15.96 -7.71 -19.23
C ASP A 52 -15.20 -6.96 -18.13
N GLU A 53 -15.43 -5.65 -17.99
CA GLU A 53 -14.72 -4.79 -17.04
C GLU A 53 -15.53 -4.48 -15.76
N GLY A 54 -16.78 -4.92 -15.70
CA GLY A 54 -17.72 -4.55 -14.63
C GLY A 54 -17.58 -5.34 -13.32
N TRP A 55 -16.99 -6.55 -13.36
CA TRP A 55 -17.01 -7.51 -12.25
C TRP A 55 -15.63 -8.12 -12.01
N CYS A 56 -14.66 -7.25 -11.71
CA CYS A 56 -13.24 -7.59 -11.67
C CYS A 56 -12.59 -7.56 -10.28
N ASP A 57 -13.36 -7.93 -9.25
CA ASP A 57 -12.79 -8.16 -7.92
C ASP A 57 -12.13 -9.55 -7.82
N ALA A 58 -11.38 -9.78 -6.74
CA ALA A 58 -10.64 -11.02 -6.52
C ALA A 58 -11.49 -12.30 -6.43
N ASN A 59 -12.82 -12.21 -6.36
CA ASN A 59 -13.74 -13.36 -6.41
C ASN A 59 -14.39 -13.56 -7.79
N HIS A 60 -14.50 -12.51 -8.59
CA HIS A 60 -15.25 -12.51 -9.84
C HIS A 60 -14.39 -12.43 -11.10
N ASP A 61 -13.14 -11.97 -10.98
CA ASP A 61 -12.19 -11.96 -12.10
C ASP A 61 -11.88 -13.41 -12.55
N PRO A 62 -12.14 -13.79 -13.82
CA PRO A 62 -11.85 -15.13 -14.32
C PRO A 62 -10.35 -15.46 -14.34
N ASN A 63 -9.49 -14.44 -14.26
CA ASN A 63 -8.04 -14.50 -14.19
C ASN A 63 -7.51 -14.13 -12.79
N ALA A 64 -8.38 -14.20 -11.77
CA ALA A 64 -8.01 -13.89 -10.38
C ALA A 64 -6.82 -14.73 -9.90
N ALA A 65 -5.99 -14.11 -9.05
CA ALA A 65 -4.94 -14.81 -8.35
C ALA A 65 -5.52 -15.95 -7.49
N ALA A 66 -4.83 -17.10 -7.49
CA ALA A 66 -5.21 -18.21 -6.63
C ALA A 66 -5.01 -17.85 -5.15
N SER A 67 -5.70 -18.56 -4.26
CA SER A 67 -5.41 -18.50 -2.83
C SER A 67 -3.97 -18.96 -2.54
N CYS A 68 -3.36 -18.41 -1.49
CA CYS A 68 -1.99 -18.71 -1.09
C CYS A 68 -1.70 -20.22 -1.06
N ASN A 69 -0.69 -20.63 -1.82
CA ASN A 69 -0.09 -21.96 -1.72
C ASN A 69 1.33 -21.85 -1.18
N MET A 70 1.48 -22.12 0.13
CA MET A 70 2.76 -22.02 0.84
C MET A 70 3.84 -23.00 0.32
N GLN A 71 3.50 -24.04 -0.45
CA GLN A 71 4.50 -24.93 -1.05
C GLN A 71 5.21 -24.32 -2.25
N ASN A 72 4.52 -23.42 -2.96
CA ASN A 72 5.03 -22.76 -4.17
C ASN A 72 5.38 -21.28 -3.91
N CYS A 73 5.30 -20.84 -2.66
CA CYS A 73 5.63 -19.48 -2.24
C CYS A 73 6.69 -19.54 -1.12
N SER A 74 7.95 -19.30 -1.50
CA SER A 74 9.08 -19.40 -0.59
C SER A 74 9.91 -18.12 -0.59
N LEU A 75 10.37 -17.73 0.61
CA LEU A 75 11.33 -16.65 0.79
C LEU A 75 12.64 -16.94 0.04
N PRO A 76 13.35 -15.91 -0.46
CA PRO A 76 13.06 -14.47 -0.26
C PRO A 76 12.08 -13.87 -1.27
N ASP A 77 11.73 -14.58 -2.35
CA ASP A 77 11.02 -13.98 -3.48
C ASP A 77 9.50 -13.93 -3.27
N CYS A 78 8.94 -14.86 -2.50
CA CYS A 78 7.50 -14.94 -2.23
C CYS A 78 7.22 -15.18 -0.75
N PHE A 79 6.25 -14.47 -0.21
CA PHE A 79 5.70 -14.77 1.11
C PHE A 79 4.20 -14.56 1.16
N CYS A 80 3.47 -15.61 1.53
CA CYS A 80 2.04 -15.54 1.78
C CYS A 80 1.66 -16.49 2.91
N SER A 81 0.51 -16.22 3.53
CA SER A 81 -0.18 -17.18 4.40
C SER A 81 -1.68 -17.10 4.13
N ARG A 82 -2.43 -18.10 4.61
CA ARG A 82 -3.87 -18.20 4.33
C ARG A 82 -4.65 -16.96 4.78
N ASP A 83 -4.27 -16.37 5.91
CA ASP A 83 -4.94 -15.23 6.54
C ASP A 83 -4.02 -14.04 6.79
N GLY A 84 -2.77 -14.08 6.32
CA GLY A 84 -1.79 -13.00 6.47
C GLY A 84 -1.18 -12.88 7.88
N THR A 85 -1.53 -13.76 8.82
CA THR A 85 -1.11 -13.61 10.25
C THR A 85 0.13 -14.41 10.62
N LEU A 86 0.55 -15.34 9.77
CA LEU A 86 1.68 -16.22 10.05
C LEU A 86 2.99 -15.42 10.06
N ILE A 87 3.84 -15.69 11.05
CA ILE A 87 5.16 -15.10 11.15
C ILE A 87 6.08 -15.69 10.06
N PRO A 88 6.78 -14.85 9.24
CA PRO A 88 7.80 -15.30 8.30
C PRO A 88 8.83 -16.22 8.93
N GLY A 89 9.16 -17.31 8.24
CA GLY A 89 10.09 -18.34 8.75
C GLY A 89 9.55 -19.17 9.92
N ASN A 90 8.28 -19.01 10.29
CA ASN A 90 7.63 -19.72 11.41
C ASN A 90 8.39 -19.55 12.74
N LEU A 91 8.97 -18.37 12.96
CA LEU A 91 9.69 -18.05 14.18
C LEU A 91 8.72 -17.91 15.37
N PRO A 92 9.13 -18.31 16.59
CA PRO A 92 8.34 -18.05 17.77
C PRO A 92 8.28 -16.55 18.04
N VAL A 93 7.11 -16.05 18.48
CA VAL A 93 6.84 -14.62 18.72
C VAL A 93 7.92 -13.96 19.58
N SER A 94 8.47 -14.68 20.57
CA SER A 94 9.51 -14.16 21.48
C SER A 94 10.86 -13.89 20.82
N GLN A 95 11.11 -14.42 19.62
CA GLN A 95 12.33 -14.21 18.84
C GLN A 95 12.15 -13.18 17.73
N VAL A 96 10.92 -12.72 17.49
CA VAL A 96 10.61 -11.75 16.45
C VAL A 96 10.86 -10.33 16.96
N PRO A 97 11.73 -9.53 16.33
CA PRO A 97 11.84 -8.12 16.67
C PRO A 97 10.55 -7.39 16.34
N GLN A 98 10.05 -6.58 17.27
CA GLN A 98 8.96 -5.65 16.97
C GLN A 98 9.51 -4.52 16.11
N MET A 99 9.15 -4.51 14.83
CA MET A 99 9.46 -3.40 13.96
C MET A 99 8.37 -2.31 14.04
N VAL A 100 8.78 -1.09 13.78
CA VAL A 100 7.91 0.08 13.69
C VAL A 100 8.35 0.85 12.47
N VAL A 101 7.46 1.02 11.51
CA VAL A 101 7.71 1.75 10.28
C VAL A 101 7.04 3.12 10.43
N ILE A 102 7.86 4.15 10.61
CA ILE A 102 7.40 5.53 10.67
C ILE A 102 7.42 6.06 9.24
N THR A 103 6.26 6.49 8.75
CA THR A 103 6.15 7.07 7.40
C THR A 103 5.67 8.51 7.45
N PHE A 104 6.14 9.30 6.49
CA PHE A 104 5.64 10.64 6.20
C PHE A 104 5.27 10.69 4.73
N ASP A 105 4.05 11.14 4.46
CA ASP A 105 3.58 11.33 3.11
C ASP A 105 3.65 12.82 2.77
N ASP A 106 3.57 13.13 1.48
CA ASP A 106 3.59 14.47 0.88
C ASP A 106 4.96 15.17 0.84
N ALA A 107 4.92 16.46 0.53
CA ALA A 107 6.07 17.27 0.22
C ALA A 107 6.98 17.51 1.43
N VAL A 108 8.29 17.40 1.23
CA VAL A 108 9.32 17.78 2.21
C VAL A 108 9.78 19.21 1.93
N ASN A 109 9.59 20.12 2.89
CA ASN A 109 9.93 21.53 2.72
C ASN A 109 10.20 22.24 4.06
N SER A 110 10.32 23.57 4.03
CA SER A 110 10.61 24.38 5.23
C SER A 110 9.59 24.26 6.35
N ASP A 111 8.34 23.88 6.05
CA ASP A 111 7.26 23.83 7.04
C ASP A 111 7.38 22.63 7.97
N ASN A 112 7.83 21.50 7.44
CA ASN A 112 8.00 20.25 8.18
C ASN A 112 9.45 19.95 8.57
N TRP A 113 10.43 20.64 7.97
CA TRP A 113 11.85 20.45 8.28
C TRP A 113 12.20 20.51 9.78
N PRO A 114 11.71 21.49 10.57
CA PRO A 114 12.03 21.56 12.00
C PRO A 114 11.53 20.34 12.79
N LEU A 115 10.42 19.72 12.37
CA LEU A 115 9.91 18.49 12.97
C LEU A 115 10.85 17.32 12.71
N TYR A 116 11.31 17.17 11.47
CA TYR A 116 12.21 16.09 11.08
C TYR A 116 13.55 16.20 11.81
N GLU A 117 14.13 17.40 11.92
CA GLU A 117 15.37 17.61 12.67
C GLU A 117 15.22 17.29 14.15
N ARG A 118 14.06 17.59 14.76
CA ARG A 118 13.79 17.24 16.16
C ARG A 118 13.65 15.74 16.37
N LEU A 119 12.98 15.05 15.45
CA LEU A 119 12.74 13.60 15.55
C LEU A 119 14.00 12.78 15.26
N PHE A 120 14.73 13.16 14.20
CA PHE A 120 15.86 12.41 13.64
C PHE A 120 17.20 13.10 13.90
N ASN A 121 17.42 13.54 15.15
CA ASN A 121 18.66 14.19 15.60
C ASN A 121 19.82 13.21 15.94
N GLY A 122 19.63 11.91 15.75
CA GLY A 122 20.63 10.87 16.06
C GLY A 122 20.68 10.43 17.53
N GLU A 123 19.91 11.06 18.43
CA GLU A 123 19.84 10.67 19.85
C GLU A 123 18.97 9.42 20.04
N ARG A 124 17.93 9.26 19.22
CA ARG A 124 17.05 8.09 19.22
C ARG A 124 17.69 6.96 18.45
N LYS A 125 17.97 5.86 19.15
CA LYS A 125 18.67 4.69 18.61
C LYS A 125 17.87 3.42 18.77
N ASN A 126 17.98 2.54 17.77
CA ASN A 126 17.50 1.17 17.82
C ASN A 126 18.36 0.33 18.79
N PRO A 127 17.90 -0.86 19.21
CA PRO A 127 18.66 -1.75 20.09
C PRO A 127 20.05 -2.15 19.57
N ASN A 128 20.26 -2.08 18.25
CA ASN A 128 21.56 -2.31 17.61
C ASN A 128 22.53 -1.10 17.68
N GLY A 129 22.11 0.02 18.27
CA GLY A 129 22.91 1.24 18.41
C GLY A 129 22.88 2.19 17.21
N CYS A 130 22.23 1.81 16.11
CA CYS A 130 22.02 2.69 14.94
C CYS A 130 20.92 3.73 15.24
N PRO A 131 20.97 4.93 14.64
CA PRO A 131 19.85 5.87 14.67
C PRO A 131 18.55 5.22 14.16
N ILE A 132 17.40 5.74 14.63
CA ILE A 132 16.11 5.38 14.04
C ILE A 132 15.98 5.99 12.64
N HIS A 133 15.35 5.26 11.73
CA HIS A 133 15.03 5.73 10.39
C HIS A 133 13.52 5.76 10.15
N ALA A 134 13.13 6.34 9.03
CA ALA A 134 11.75 6.53 8.60
C ALA A 134 11.72 6.48 7.07
N SER A 135 10.52 6.30 6.51
CA SER A 135 10.30 6.29 5.06
C SER A 135 9.48 7.51 4.66
N PHE A 136 9.91 8.25 3.64
CA PHE A 136 9.23 9.44 3.14
C PHE A 136 8.65 9.17 1.75
N PHE A 137 7.33 9.16 1.62
CA PHE A 137 6.64 9.02 0.34
C PHE A 137 6.35 10.40 -0.23
N LEU A 138 7.16 10.83 -1.19
CA LEU A 138 7.20 12.22 -1.64
C LEU A 138 6.20 12.50 -2.76
N SER A 139 5.47 13.61 -2.65
CA SER A 139 4.79 14.25 -3.77
C SER A 139 5.64 15.40 -4.34
N HIS A 140 5.49 15.71 -5.63
CA HIS A 140 6.38 16.68 -6.29
C HIS A 140 6.15 18.13 -5.84
N GLU A 141 4.89 18.57 -5.82
CA GLU A 141 4.54 19.98 -5.60
C GLU A 141 5.07 20.48 -4.25
N TYR A 142 5.77 21.62 -4.25
CA TYR A 142 6.41 22.23 -3.07
C TYR A 142 7.54 21.45 -2.40
N THR A 143 8.00 20.32 -2.95
CA THR A 143 9.13 19.56 -2.39
C THR A 143 10.47 20.27 -2.64
N ASN A 144 11.26 20.43 -1.59
CA ASN A 144 12.65 20.86 -1.64
C ASN A 144 13.58 19.65 -1.77
N TYR A 145 14.06 19.38 -2.98
CA TYR A 145 14.89 18.20 -3.25
C TYR A 145 16.27 18.21 -2.59
N ALA A 146 16.79 19.38 -2.16
CA ALA A 146 18.02 19.42 -1.36
C ALA A 146 17.78 18.87 0.06
N MET A 147 16.59 19.13 0.63
CA MET A 147 16.18 18.55 1.91
C MET A 147 15.92 17.04 1.78
N VAL A 148 15.32 16.60 0.68
CA VAL A 148 15.16 15.18 0.35
C VAL A 148 16.51 14.46 0.28
N GLN A 149 17.48 15.04 -0.44
CA GLN A 149 18.83 14.49 -0.50
C GLN A 149 19.49 14.40 0.89
N LYS A 150 19.27 15.39 1.76
CA LYS A 150 19.76 15.37 3.14
C LYS A 150 19.12 14.25 3.97
N LEU A 151 17.83 13.97 3.79
CA LEU A 151 17.15 12.84 4.44
C LEU A 151 17.71 11.49 3.97
N TRP A 152 17.88 11.31 2.66
CA TRP A 152 18.45 10.09 2.09
C TRP A 152 19.90 9.87 2.57
N ASN A 153 20.74 10.90 2.56
CA ASN A 153 22.10 10.84 3.10
C ASN A 153 22.16 10.50 4.60
N ALA A 154 21.09 10.79 5.35
CA ALA A 154 20.97 10.44 6.75
C ALA A 154 20.47 8.99 6.98
N GLY A 155 20.20 8.23 5.91
CA GLY A 155 19.77 6.83 5.98
C GLY A 155 18.25 6.63 6.00
N HIS A 156 17.46 7.68 5.77
CA HIS A 156 16.02 7.54 5.60
C HIS A 156 15.68 6.99 4.22
N GLU A 157 14.62 6.19 4.14
CA GLU A 157 14.10 5.69 2.88
C GLU A 157 13.29 6.78 2.17
N ILE A 158 13.43 6.86 0.85
CA ILE A 158 12.66 7.74 -0.01
C ILE A 158 11.83 6.89 -0.97
N GLY A 159 10.51 6.98 -0.85
CA GLY A 159 9.53 6.40 -1.76
C GLY A 159 8.78 7.47 -2.56
N VAL A 160 7.96 7.04 -3.51
CA VAL A 160 7.19 7.94 -4.38
C VAL A 160 5.72 8.01 -3.97
N HIS A 161 5.14 9.22 -4.06
CA HIS A 161 3.74 9.53 -3.75
C HIS A 161 3.08 10.36 -4.85
N SER A 162 3.34 9.99 -6.11
CA SER A 162 2.95 10.68 -7.34
C SER A 162 3.58 12.07 -7.57
N ILE A 163 3.43 12.60 -8.78
CA ILE A 163 3.81 13.99 -9.08
C ILE A 163 2.72 14.92 -8.58
N THR A 164 1.49 14.71 -9.04
CA THR A 164 0.45 15.73 -8.96
C THR A 164 -0.35 15.69 -7.67
N HIS A 165 -0.34 14.55 -6.96
CA HIS A 165 -1.25 14.30 -5.83
C HIS A 165 -2.70 14.72 -6.16
N ARG A 166 -3.11 14.50 -7.43
CA ARG A 166 -4.30 15.14 -7.99
C ARG A 166 -5.59 14.67 -7.35
N THR A 167 -6.54 15.60 -7.38
CA THR A 167 -7.95 15.36 -7.11
C THR A 167 -8.73 15.24 -8.43
N PRO A 168 -9.92 14.59 -8.44
CA PRO A 168 -10.57 13.91 -7.32
C PRO A 168 -9.92 12.56 -6.99
N GLU A 169 -10.03 12.12 -5.73
CA GLU A 169 -9.42 10.87 -5.23
C GLU A 169 -9.79 9.64 -6.08
N ARG A 170 -11.04 9.56 -6.54
CA ARG A 170 -11.54 8.43 -7.34
C ARG A 170 -10.81 8.25 -8.68
N TRP A 171 -10.16 9.30 -9.19
CA TRP A 171 -9.43 9.21 -10.45
C TRP A 171 -8.34 8.14 -10.39
N TRP A 172 -7.64 8.00 -9.26
CA TRP A 172 -6.57 7.02 -9.06
C TRP A 172 -7.05 5.57 -9.26
N GLY A 173 -8.21 5.22 -8.70
CA GLY A 173 -8.77 3.87 -8.81
C GLY A 173 -9.55 3.64 -10.10
N GLU A 174 -10.42 4.58 -10.48
CA GLU A 174 -11.45 4.36 -11.50
C GLU A 174 -11.02 4.79 -12.92
N ASN A 175 -10.17 5.81 -13.04
CA ASN A 175 -9.95 6.50 -14.32
C ASN A 175 -8.51 6.45 -14.81
N ALA A 176 -7.52 6.40 -13.92
CA ALA A 176 -6.11 6.42 -14.28
C ALA A 176 -5.78 5.23 -15.21
N THR A 177 -5.22 5.53 -16.37
CA THR A 177 -4.70 4.51 -17.30
C THR A 177 -3.33 4.02 -16.84
N ILE A 178 -2.81 2.96 -17.47
CA ILE A 178 -1.45 2.48 -17.18
C ILE A 178 -0.40 3.57 -17.48
N GLU A 179 -0.62 4.39 -18.51
CA GLU A 179 0.23 5.54 -18.86
C GLU A 179 0.15 6.63 -17.80
N ASP A 180 -1.04 6.93 -17.28
CA ASP A 180 -1.19 7.88 -16.18
C ASP A 180 -0.42 7.40 -14.92
N TRP A 181 -0.50 6.10 -14.60
CA TRP A 181 0.26 5.51 -13.50
C TRP A 181 1.77 5.60 -13.71
N PHE A 182 2.23 5.42 -14.94
CA PHE A 182 3.63 5.60 -15.31
C PHE A 182 4.06 7.06 -15.13
N ASP A 183 3.32 8.01 -15.70
CA ASP A 183 3.63 9.43 -15.63
C ASP A 183 3.65 9.94 -14.18
N GLU A 184 2.74 9.46 -13.34
CA GLU A 184 2.66 9.86 -11.93
C GLU A 184 3.75 9.21 -11.06
N MET A 185 3.92 7.89 -11.12
CA MET A 185 4.80 7.18 -10.18
C MET A 185 6.24 7.10 -10.67
N VAL A 186 6.45 6.68 -11.92
CA VAL A 186 7.79 6.61 -12.51
C VAL A 186 8.30 8.01 -12.83
N GLY A 187 7.42 8.90 -13.27
CA GLY A 187 7.76 10.32 -13.40
C GLY A 187 8.26 10.92 -12.08
N MET A 188 7.60 10.63 -10.95
CA MET A 188 8.08 11.10 -9.65
C MET A 188 9.44 10.48 -9.28
N ALA A 189 9.67 9.19 -9.55
CA ALA A 189 10.96 8.55 -9.34
C ALA A 189 12.07 9.25 -10.16
N ASN A 190 11.82 9.56 -11.43
CA ASN A 190 12.75 10.29 -12.29
C ASN A 190 13.05 11.71 -11.77
N ILE A 191 12.04 12.41 -11.23
CA ILE A 191 12.22 13.73 -10.62
C ILE A 191 13.08 13.63 -9.37
N VAL A 192 12.81 12.67 -8.47
CA VAL A 192 13.63 12.44 -7.26
C VAL A 192 15.07 12.09 -7.63
N ASN A 193 15.27 11.23 -8.64
CA ASN A 193 16.60 10.90 -9.13
C ASN A 193 17.33 12.13 -9.66
N ARG A 194 16.67 12.92 -10.51
CA ARG A 194 17.27 14.08 -11.16
C ARG A 194 17.59 15.22 -10.20
N PHE A 195 16.66 15.58 -9.33
CA PHE A 195 16.76 16.77 -8.48
C PHE A 195 17.21 16.46 -7.05
N GLY A 196 16.92 15.27 -6.53
CA GLY A 196 17.40 14.79 -5.23
C GLY A 196 18.73 14.03 -5.32
N GLY A 197 19.17 13.63 -6.51
CA GLY A 197 20.42 12.89 -6.72
C GLY A 197 20.43 11.49 -6.12
N ILE A 198 19.25 10.89 -5.92
CA ILE A 198 19.08 9.54 -5.36
C ILE A 198 19.07 8.53 -6.49
N ALA A 199 19.78 7.40 -6.35
CA ALA A 199 19.83 6.39 -7.40
C ALA A 199 18.44 5.75 -7.60
N MET A 200 18.08 5.43 -8.86
CA MET A 200 16.78 4.81 -9.15
C MET A 200 16.59 3.48 -8.42
N GLU A 201 17.67 2.73 -8.18
CA GLU A 201 17.68 1.46 -7.44
C GLU A 201 17.35 1.58 -5.94
N ASP A 202 17.42 2.79 -5.39
CA ASP A 202 17.03 3.10 -4.01
C ASP A 202 15.55 3.53 -3.91
N LEU A 203 14.88 3.84 -5.03
CA LEU A 203 13.48 4.25 -5.09
C LEU A 203 12.56 3.05 -5.27
N ARG A 204 12.41 2.26 -4.20
CA ARG A 204 11.78 0.92 -4.25
C ARG A 204 10.30 0.90 -3.91
N GLY A 205 9.84 1.86 -3.13
CA GLY A 205 8.50 1.90 -2.56
C GLY A 205 7.59 2.92 -3.20
N ILE A 206 6.32 2.56 -3.35
CA ILE A 206 5.26 3.51 -3.70
C ILE A 206 4.21 3.58 -2.60
N ARG A 207 3.57 4.75 -2.49
CA ARG A 207 2.28 4.91 -1.82
C ARG A 207 1.38 5.74 -2.71
N VAL A 208 0.12 5.37 -2.86
CA VAL A 208 -0.83 6.09 -3.71
C VAL A 208 -1.50 7.21 -2.94
N PRO A 209 -1.66 8.42 -3.53
CA PRO A 209 -2.45 9.50 -2.96
C PRO A 209 -3.82 9.04 -2.47
N PHE A 210 -4.20 9.53 -1.28
CA PHE A 210 -5.48 9.20 -0.62
C PHE A 210 -5.72 7.69 -0.38
N LEU A 211 -4.68 6.86 -0.52
CA LEU A 211 -4.75 5.40 -0.43
C LEU A 211 -5.77 4.80 -1.41
N ARG A 212 -5.90 5.38 -2.60
CA ARG A 212 -6.83 4.95 -3.65
C ARG A 212 -6.17 3.96 -4.58
N VAL A 213 -6.22 2.68 -4.21
CA VAL A 213 -5.54 1.59 -4.93
C VAL A 213 -6.02 1.53 -6.39
N GLY A 214 -5.07 1.45 -7.32
CA GLY A 214 -5.25 1.53 -8.77
C GLY A 214 -5.53 0.22 -9.48
N TRP A 215 -6.21 -0.71 -8.82
CA TRP A 215 -6.55 -2.03 -9.35
C TRP A 215 -5.32 -2.73 -9.96
N ASN A 216 -5.51 -3.60 -10.95
CA ASN A 216 -4.44 -4.32 -11.64
C ASN A 216 -3.43 -3.38 -12.33
N ARG A 217 -3.86 -2.17 -12.73
CA ARG A 217 -3.01 -1.23 -13.49
C ARG A 217 -1.84 -0.72 -12.66
N GLN A 218 -2.08 -0.37 -11.40
CA GLN A 218 -1.02 0.05 -10.47
C GLN A 218 0.09 -1.00 -10.38
N PHE A 219 -0.27 -2.25 -10.11
CA PHE A 219 0.71 -3.31 -9.87
C PHE A 219 1.35 -3.82 -11.17
N LEU A 220 0.64 -3.73 -12.29
CA LEU A 220 1.23 -3.94 -13.61
C LEU A 220 2.34 -2.91 -13.86
N MET A 221 2.06 -1.62 -13.64
CA MET A 221 3.07 -0.56 -13.75
C MET A 221 4.25 -0.84 -12.82
N MET A 222 3.99 -1.18 -11.56
CA MET A 222 5.07 -1.49 -10.61
C MET A 222 6.00 -2.59 -11.10
N ARG A 223 5.44 -3.67 -11.63
CA ARG A 223 6.21 -4.80 -12.14
C ARG A 223 7.04 -4.44 -13.37
N GLU A 224 6.45 -3.72 -14.33
CA GLU A 224 7.16 -3.34 -15.56
C GLU A 224 8.29 -2.33 -15.31
N PHE A 225 8.17 -1.49 -14.27
CA PHE A 225 9.15 -0.43 -13.96
C PHE A 225 10.07 -0.73 -12.77
N GLY A 226 9.89 -1.88 -12.12
CA GLY A 226 10.81 -2.38 -11.10
C GLY A 226 10.63 -1.78 -9.69
N PHE A 227 9.43 -1.30 -9.36
CA PHE A 227 9.10 -1.03 -7.96
C PHE A 227 8.98 -2.35 -7.19
N VAL A 228 9.46 -2.36 -5.95
CA VAL A 228 9.54 -3.59 -5.14
C VAL A 228 8.31 -3.77 -4.28
N TYR A 229 7.79 -2.67 -3.71
CA TYR A 229 6.66 -2.75 -2.79
C TYR A 229 5.70 -1.57 -2.89
N ASP A 230 4.41 -1.87 -2.64
CA ASP A 230 3.36 -0.89 -2.38
C ASP A 230 3.07 -0.84 -0.89
N THR A 231 2.57 0.30 -0.42
CA THR A 231 2.03 0.47 0.94
C THR A 231 0.80 1.34 0.88
N SER A 232 -0.17 0.91 0.08
CA SER A 232 -1.43 1.61 -0.13
C SER A 232 -2.64 0.77 0.25
N MET A 233 -2.50 -0.56 0.36
CA MET A 233 -3.60 -1.44 0.72
C MET A 233 -3.83 -1.40 2.23
N THR A 234 -5.03 -1.01 2.62
CA THR A 234 -5.44 -0.99 4.03
C THR A 234 -6.17 -2.28 4.39
N ALA A 235 -5.70 -2.95 5.45
CA ALA A 235 -6.38 -4.13 5.99
C ALA A 235 -7.50 -3.72 6.97
N PRO A 236 -8.61 -4.48 7.01
CA PRO A 236 -9.58 -4.38 8.09
C PRO A 236 -8.93 -4.57 9.47
N PRO A 237 -9.50 -3.99 10.55
CA PRO A 237 -8.96 -4.18 11.88
C PRO A 237 -8.95 -5.67 12.24
N SER A 238 -7.78 -6.18 12.60
CA SER A 238 -7.54 -7.60 12.88
C SER A 238 -6.67 -7.74 14.12
N ASP A 239 -6.87 -8.85 14.85
CA ASP A 239 -6.03 -9.25 15.98
C ASP A 239 -5.81 -10.77 15.91
N PRO A 240 -4.59 -11.23 15.54
CA PRO A 240 -3.37 -10.45 15.30
C PRO A 240 -3.41 -9.62 13.99
N PRO A 241 -2.57 -8.58 13.86
CA PRO A 241 -2.44 -7.82 12.61
C PRO A 241 -1.76 -8.64 11.51
N LEU A 242 -1.86 -8.16 10.27
CA LEU A 242 -1.30 -8.81 9.10
C LEU A 242 0.18 -8.49 8.91
N TRP A 243 0.94 -9.49 8.49
CA TRP A 243 2.31 -9.34 7.99
C TRP A 243 2.29 -8.87 6.53
N PRO A 244 3.38 -8.23 6.05
CA PRO A 244 3.56 -8.02 4.61
C PRO A 244 3.49 -9.32 3.84
N TYR A 245 3.05 -9.26 2.60
CA TYR A 245 2.90 -10.42 1.72
C TYR A 245 3.22 -10.02 0.28
N THR A 246 3.52 -11.00 -0.58
CA THR A 246 3.66 -10.76 -2.00
C THR A 246 2.34 -11.00 -2.74
N LEU A 247 2.19 -10.35 -3.88
CA LEU A 247 1.02 -10.45 -4.75
C LEU A 247 1.13 -11.58 -5.78
N ASP A 248 2.04 -12.54 -5.58
CA ASP A 248 2.05 -13.83 -6.29
C ASP A 248 0.70 -14.56 -6.15
N TYR A 249 0.09 -14.43 -4.98
CA TYR A 249 -1.20 -14.99 -4.63
C TYR A 249 -2.17 -13.90 -4.23
N ARG A 250 -3.45 -14.26 -4.15
CA ARG A 250 -4.51 -13.37 -3.70
C ARG A 250 -4.20 -12.80 -2.31
N ALA A 251 -4.41 -11.49 -2.16
CA ALA A 251 -4.28 -10.80 -0.88
C ALA A 251 -5.13 -11.47 0.23
N PRO A 252 -4.59 -11.62 1.45
CA PRO A 252 -5.22 -12.39 2.53
C PRO A 252 -6.34 -11.63 3.28
N HIS A 253 -6.81 -10.51 2.74
CA HIS A 253 -7.86 -9.69 3.35
C HIS A 253 -8.76 -9.05 2.30
N ASP A 254 -9.93 -8.60 2.74
CA ASP A 254 -10.85 -7.85 1.90
C ASP A 254 -10.33 -6.43 1.62
N CYS A 255 -10.70 -5.90 0.45
CA CYS A 255 -10.38 -4.53 0.07
C CYS A 255 -11.22 -3.55 0.91
N LEU A 256 -10.58 -2.72 1.73
CA LEU A 256 -11.29 -1.85 2.66
C LEU A 256 -11.54 -0.46 2.06
N GLY A 257 -12.82 -0.12 1.86
CA GLY A 257 -13.28 1.24 1.56
C GLY A 257 -14.32 1.27 0.43
N PRO A 258 -15.19 2.29 0.39
CA PRO A 258 -16.14 2.43 -0.70
C PRO A 258 -15.40 2.68 -2.01
N SER A 259 -15.74 1.90 -3.05
CA SER A 259 -15.15 1.97 -4.39
C SER A 259 -13.63 1.77 -4.42
N GLN A 260 -13.06 1.03 -3.46
CA GLN A 260 -11.66 0.63 -3.53
C GLN A 260 -11.47 -0.51 -4.51
N MET A 261 -10.45 -0.40 -5.36
CA MET A 261 -10.15 -1.38 -6.39
C MET A 261 -8.81 -2.03 -6.10
N CYS A 262 -8.80 -3.05 -5.23
CA CYS A 262 -7.61 -3.85 -4.94
C CYS A 262 -7.26 -4.76 -6.13
N PRO A 263 -6.00 -5.21 -6.27
CA PRO A 263 -5.60 -6.08 -7.37
C PRO A 263 -6.37 -7.40 -7.32
N SER A 264 -6.89 -7.84 -8.47
CA SER A 264 -7.55 -9.13 -8.62
C SER A 264 -6.59 -10.20 -9.15
N ARG A 265 -5.62 -9.80 -9.97
CA ARG A 265 -4.65 -10.68 -10.64
C ARG A 265 -3.37 -10.88 -9.82
N SER A 266 -2.55 -11.82 -10.27
CA SER A 266 -1.24 -12.13 -9.68
C SER A 266 -0.16 -11.19 -10.22
N PHE A 267 0.64 -10.63 -9.31
CA PHE A 267 1.81 -9.80 -9.59
C PHE A 267 3.03 -10.36 -8.84
N PRO A 268 3.65 -11.44 -9.35
CA PRO A 268 4.76 -12.12 -8.70
C PRO A 268 5.91 -11.17 -8.34
N GLY A 269 6.42 -11.29 -7.11
CA GLY A 269 7.55 -10.49 -6.61
C GLY A 269 7.23 -9.06 -6.17
N ILE A 270 6.00 -8.56 -6.41
CA ILE A 270 5.56 -7.28 -5.83
C ILE A 270 5.10 -7.51 -4.40
N TRP A 271 5.72 -6.79 -3.47
CA TRP A 271 5.37 -6.82 -2.05
C TRP A 271 4.28 -5.81 -1.72
N GLU A 272 3.37 -6.19 -0.84
CA GLU A 272 2.45 -5.26 -0.17
C GLU A 272 2.88 -5.12 1.29
N MET A 273 3.36 -3.93 1.63
CA MET A 273 3.60 -3.48 2.99
C MET A 273 2.27 -2.96 3.57
N VAL A 274 1.38 -3.93 3.85
CA VAL A 274 -0.02 -3.71 4.21
C VAL A 274 -0.20 -2.77 5.40
N MET A 275 -1.13 -1.82 5.25
CA MET A 275 -1.45 -0.82 6.27
C MET A 275 -2.51 -1.39 7.23
N ASN A 276 -2.05 -1.89 8.37
CA ASN A 276 -2.92 -2.33 9.45
C ASN A 276 -3.56 -1.14 10.16
N GLN A 277 -4.88 -1.16 10.35
CA GLN A 277 -5.58 -0.11 11.09
C GLN A 277 -5.25 -0.12 12.58
N LEU A 278 -4.90 1.05 13.11
CA LEU A 278 -4.75 1.24 14.54
C LEU A 278 -6.12 1.40 15.20
N LYS A 279 -6.33 0.71 16.31
CA LYS A 279 -7.52 0.91 17.14
C LYS A 279 -7.36 2.20 17.94
N ALA A 280 -8.13 3.24 17.61
CA ALA A 280 -8.23 4.42 18.46
C ALA A 280 -8.89 4.03 19.78
N GLY A 281 -8.16 4.13 20.90
CA GLY A 281 -8.75 3.95 22.22
C GLY A 281 -9.79 5.04 22.48
N VAL A 282 -10.97 4.65 22.95
CA VAL A 282 -11.90 5.59 23.60
C VAL A 282 -11.14 6.21 24.76
N GLN A 283 -10.85 7.51 24.70
CA GLN A 283 -10.35 8.21 25.88
C GLN A 283 -11.41 8.11 26.97
N ILE A 284 -11.07 7.50 28.09
CA ILE A 284 -11.76 7.74 29.36
C ILE A 284 -11.35 9.16 29.76
N SER A 285 -12.11 10.15 29.31
CA SER A 285 -11.94 11.52 29.77
C SER A 285 -12.16 11.56 31.29
N PRO A 286 -11.26 12.15 32.09
CA PRO A 286 -11.62 12.54 33.44
C PRO A 286 -12.68 13.63 33.29
N LYS A 287 -13.87 13.42 33.85
CA LYS A 287 -14.88 14.49 33.97
C LYS A 287 -14.23 15.71 34.64
N LYS A 288 -13.91 16.74 33.85
CA LYS A 288 -13.82 18.12 34.33
C LYS A 288 -14.52 19.01 33.31
N ASN A 289 -15.38 19.87 33.88
CA ASN A 289 -16.25 20.80 33.18
C ASN A 289 -15.45 21.72 32.25
N GLY A 290 -15.98 21.88 31.03
CA GLY A 290 -15.72 23.01 30.15
C GLY A 290 -14.32 23.08 29.59
N ASP A 291 -14.08 22.42 28.46
CA ASP A 291 -13.17 22.93 27.43
C ASP A 291 -13.48 22.26 26.08
N ASN A 292 -13.35 23.05 25.02
CA ASN A 292 -13.73 22.69 23.65
C ASN A 292 -12.89 21.50 23.16
N GLY A 293 -13.57 20.41 22.82
CA GLY A 293 -12.93 19.17 22.35
C GLY A 293 -12.06 19.40 21.12
N ALA A 294 -10.78 19.00 21.22
CA ALA A 294 -9.92 18.85 20.07
C ALA A 294 -10.44 17.69 19.22
N PHE A 295 -11.03 18.02 18.08
CA PHE A 295 -11.36 17.05 17.03
C PHE A 295 -10.05 16.60 16.37
N CYS A 296 -9.76 15.30 16.37
CA CYS A 296 -8.88 14.72 15.36
C CYS A 296 -9.61 14.84 14.01
N THR A 297 -9.29 15.87 13.23
CA THR A 297 -9.72 15.95 11.84
C THR A 297 -8.83 15.07 10.94
N PRO A 298 -9.34 14.53 9.83
CA PRO A 298 -8.66 13.47 9.07
C PRO A 298 -7.47 13.93 8.21
N TYR A 299 -7.08 15.21 8.25
CA TYR A 299 -6.32 15.82 7.15
C TYR A 299 -4.80 15.89 7.33
N ARG A 300 -4.23 15.41 8.43
CA ARG A 300 -2.77 15.30 8.59
C ARG A 300 -2.45 14.16 9.54
N LEU A 301 -2.25 12.96 9.02
CA LEU A 301 -1.84 11.82 9.85
C LEU A 301 -0.36 11.49 9.64
N LEU A 302 0.37 11.66 10.72
CA LEU A 302 1.57 10.89 11.04
C LEU A 302 1.11 9.46 11.34
N CYS A 303 1.20 8.56 10.37
CA CYS A 303 0.85 7.17 10.62
C CYS A 303 2.05 6.40 11.18
N LEU A 304 2.01 6.12 12.48
CA LEU A 304 2.93 5.20 13.14
C LEU A 304 2.46 3.77 12.89
N TYR A 305 3.07 3.07 11.93
CA TYR A 305 2.74 1.66 11.70
C TYR A 305 3.60 0.77 12.58
N CYS A 306 2.98 0.05 13.51
CA CYS A 306 3.64 -0.98 14.30
C CYS A 306 3.43 -2.33 13.61
N THR A 307 4.08 -2.55 12.46
CA THR A 307 4.12 -3.88 11.83
C THR A 307 5.27 -4.66 12.43
N ARG A 308 4.98 -5.81 13.04
CA ARG A 308 6.02 -6.82 13.27
C ARG A 308 6.42 -7.29 11.87
N VAL A 309 7.56 -6.85 11.36
CA VAL A 309 8.19 -7.49 10.21
C VAL A 309 9.55 -7.98 10.68
N ALA A 310 10.09 -9.01 10.05
CA ALA A 310 11.42 -9.53 10.29
C ALA A 310 12.05 -9.63 8.92
N TRP A 311 12.84 -8.62 8.55
CA TRP A 311 13.78 -8.71 7.46
C TRP A 311 15.17 -8.83 8.08
N GLY A 312 15.78 -10.00 7.92
CA GLY A 312 17.14 -10.26 8.34
C GLY A 312 18.00 -10.51 7.13
N ASP A 313 18.84 -9.52 6.78
CA ASP A 313 20.10 -9.83 6.12
C ASP A 313 20.97 -10.61 7.09
N ILE A 314 21.32 -11.83 6.69
CA ILE A 314 22.17 -12.75 7.44
C ILE A 314 23.60 -12.21 7.41
N TYR A 315 23.97 -11.30 8.32
CA TYR A 315 25.36 -11.14 8.76
C TYR A 315 25.47 -10.67 10.22
N SER A 316 26.21 -11.47 10.98
CA SER A 316 26.81 -11.20 12.29
C SER A 316 25.96 -11.40 13.56
N HIS A 317 26.41 -12.39 14.33
CA HIS A 317 26.06 -12.72 15.71
C HIS A 317 26.08 -11.53 16.68
N SER A 318 25.12 -11.46 17.62
CA SER A 318 25.39 -11.52 19.07
C SER A 318 24.10 -11.38 19.91
N LYS A 319 24.18 -11.88 21.15
CA LYS A 319 23.13 -12.13 22.15
C LYS A 319 22.70 -10.89 22.98
N LEU A 320 21.47 -10.99 23.55
CA LEU A 320 20.98 -10.42 24.84
C LEU A 320 20.82 -8.88 24.88
N SER A 321 19.89 -8.23 25.60
CA SER A 321 18.95 -8.57 26.69
C SER A 321 17.80 -7.55 26.73
N SER A 322 16.67 -7.94 27.31
CA SER A 322 15.54 -7.09 27.73
C SER A 322 15.94 -5.85 28.55
N VAL A 323 15.25 -4.71 28.40
CA VAL A 323 14.81 -3.80 29.48
C VAL A 323 13.91 -2.66 28.93
N LEU A 324 12.70 -2.60 29.53
CA LEU A 324 11.78 -1.48 29.80
C LEU A 324 11.30 -0.54 28.68
N ALA A 325 10.01 -0.72 28.34
CA ALA A 325 9.13 0.31 27.83
C ALA A 325 8.86 1.36 28.91
N GLY A 326 9.06 2.63 28.57
CA GLY A 326 8.73 3.78 29.42
C GLY A 326 8.59 5.05 28.58
N ASP A 327 7.36 5.57 28.58
CA ASP A 327 6.95 6.97 28.39
C ASP A 327 7.31 7.70 27.08
N ILE A 328 6.46 7.52 26.07
CA ILE A 328 6.22 8.52 25.01
C ILE A 328 4.76 8.97 25.13
N CYS A 329 4.46 9.75 26.16
CA CYS A 329 3.25 10.59 26.24
C CYS A 329 3.49 11.68 27.28
N SER A 330 4.19 12.73 26.89
CA SER A 330 4.24 13.98 27.63
C SER A 330 3.95 15.11 26.64
N THR A 331 2.74 15.64 26.74
CA THR A 331 2.35 16.94 26.20
C THR A 331 3.02 18.03 27.03
N GLN A 332 3.81 18.89 26.39
CA GLN A 332 4.18 20.18 26.97
C GLN A 332 3.55 21.28 26.12
N ASP A 333 2.55 21.92 26.70
CA ASP A 333 2.00 23.19 26.24
C ASP A 333 3.05 24.28 26.40
N THR A 334 3.25 25.10 25.36
CA THR A 334 3.80 26.44 25.50
C THR A 334 3.11 27.39 24.52
N TYR A 335 2.34 28.30 25.13
CA TYR A 335 1.74 29.58 24.71
C TYR A 335 1.63 29.96 23.24
#